data_AF-A0A8S9S340-F1
#
_entry.id   AF-A0A8S9S340-F1
#
_cell.length_a   1.000
_cell.length_b   1.000
_cell.length_c   1.000
_cell.angle_alpha   90.00
_cell.angle_beta   90.00
_cell.angle_gamma   90.00
#
_symmetry.space_group_name_H-M   'P 1'
#
loop_
_entity.id
_entity.type
_entity.pdbx_description
1 polymer ?
#
loop_
_entity_poly.entity_id
_entity_poly.type
_entity_poly.pdbx_seq_one_letter_code
_entity_poly.pdbx_strand_id
1 'polypeptide(L)' 'MELFDGRTITGSIFGGFKPKSQLPNFAQQCMKGVVKLEPFITNELPFEKINDAFQLLRDGKSLRCVLQISKFLKK' A
#
# COMPACT_ATOMS: atom_id res chain seq x y z
N MET A 1 -38.41 -10.70 -9.93
CA MET A 1 -37.17 -10.35 -9.21
C MET A 1 -36.08 -10.17 -10.26
N GLU A 2 -35.96 -8.96 -10.82
CA GLU A 2 -35.09 -8.61 -11.96
C GLU A 2 -33.69 -8.15 -11.52
N LEU A 3 -33.07 -8.78 -10.51
CA LEU A 3 -31.82 -8.25 -9.96
C LEU A 3 -30.53 -8.85 -10.56
N PHE A 4 -30.64 -9.94 -11.36
CA PHE A 4 -29.46 -10.67 -11.85
C PHE A 4 -29.58 -11.12 -13.31
N ASP A 5 -29.72 -10.16 -14.23
CA ASP A 5 -29.58 -10.39 -15.68
C ASP A 5 -28.10 -10.60 -16.06
N GLY A 6 -27.53 -11.77 -15.78
CA GLY A 6 -26.20 -12.15 -16.26
C GLY A 6 -25.01 -11.41 -15.60
N ARG A 7 -25.23 -10.76 -14.45
CA ARG A 7 -24.16 -10.13 -13.66
C ARG A 7 -23.48 -11.13 -12.72
N THR A 8 -22.16 -11.04 -12.59
CA THR A 8 -21.37 -11.86 -11.66
C THR A 8 -20.73 -10.97 -10.60
N ILE A 9 -20.81 -11.41 -9.34
CA ILE A 9 -20.08 -10.80 -8.22
C ILE A 9 -18.78 -11.59 -8.03
N THR A 10 -17.65 -10.91 -8.15
CA THR A 10 -16.31 -11.49 -7.93
C THR A 10 -15.57 -10.76 -6.82
N GLY A 11 -14.85 -11.50 -5.99
CA GLY A 11 -13.95 -10.96 -4.97
C GLY A 11 -12.49 -11.23 -5.31
N SER A 12 -11.59 -10.56 -4.61
CA SER A 12 -10.15 -10.78 -4.74
C SER A 12 -9.46 -10.61 -3.40
N ILE A 13 -8.53 -11.53 -3.11
CA ILE A 13 -7.59 -11.41 -1.98
C ILE A 13 -6.27 -10.98 -2.59
N PHE A 14 -5.72 -9.86 -2.10
CA PHE A 14 -4.44 -9.32 -2.57
C PHE A 14 -4.39 -9.07 -4.09
N GLY A 15 -5.52 -8.72 -4.71
CA GLY A 15 -5.59 -8.48 -6.16
C GLY A 15 -5.45 -9.73 -7.02
N GLY A 16 -5.55 -10.94 -6.44
CA GLY A 16 -5.37 -12.22 -7.14
C GLY A 16 -3.89 -12.60 -7.30
N PHE A 17 -3.03 -11.91 -6.57
CA PHE A 17 -1.60 -11.99 -6.71
C PHE A 17 -0.99 -13.10 -5.85
N LYS A 18 -0.01 -13.82 -6.40
CA LYS A 18 0.79 -14.85 -5.73
C LYS A 18 2.09 -14.19 -5.24
N PRO A 19 2.23 -13.90 -3.93
CA PRO A 19 3.32 -13.04 -3.45
C PRO A 19 4.71 -13.57 -3.80
N LYS A 20 4.97 -14.87 -3.57
CA LYS A 20 6.31 -15.47 -3.78
C LYS A 20 6.78 -15.39 -5.23
N SER A 21 5.89 -15.69 -6.19
CA SER A 21 6.27 -15.78 -7.61
C SER A 21 6.10 -14.48 -8.37
N GLN A 22 5.18 -13.60 -7.97
CA GLN A 22 4.84 -12.41 -8.76
C GLN A 22 5.37 -11.10 -8.16
N LEU A 23 5.58 -11.01 -6.84
CA LEU A 23 6.03 -9.77 -6.19
C LEU A 23 7.40 -9.27 -6.64
N PRO A 24 8.42 -10.13 -6.88
CA PRO A 24 9.70 -9.67 -7.39
C PRO A 24 9.59 -8.95 -8.74
N ASN A 25 8.74 -9.46 -9.64
CA ASN A 25 8.50 -8.82 -10.93
C ASN A 25 7.78 -7.48 -10.76
N PHE A 26 6.75 -7.42 -9.91
CA PHE A 26 6.05 -6.17 -9.63
C PHE A 26 6.98 -5.10 -9.05
N ALA A 27 7.86 -5.46 -8.10
CA ALA A 27 8.86 -4.56 -7.57
C ALA A 27 9.80 -4.03 -8.67
N GLN A 28 10.22 -4.89 -9.60
CA GLN A 28 11.01 -4.46 -10.76
C GLN A 28 10.25 -3.48 -11.66
N GLN A 29 8.93 -3.66 -11.85
CA GLN A 29 8.10 -2.72 -12.60
C GLN A 29 8.00 -1.35 -11.91
N CYS A 30 7.89 -1.33 -10.58
CA CYS A 30 7.94 -0.09 -9.80
C CYS A 30 9.29 0.62 -9.97
N MET A 31 10.40 -0.12 -9.85
CA MET A 31 11.75 0.44 -10.02
C MET A 31 12.01 0.98 -11.44
N LYS A 32 11.39 0.36 -12.46
CA LYS A 32 11.44 0.84 -13.85
C LYS A 32 10.50 2.02 -14.12
N GLY A 33 9.74 2.48 -13.12
CA GLY A 33 8.77 3.56 -13.26
C GLY A 33 7.52 3.19 -14.07
N VAL A 34 7.33 1.91 -14.39
CA VAL A 34 6.11 1.40 -15.05
C VAL A 34 4.91 1.57 -14.14
N VAL A 35 5.12 1.33 -12.84
CA VAL A 35 4.14 1.57 -11.79
C VAL A 35 4.69 2.69 -10.89
N LYS A 36 4.00 3.83 -10.86
CA LYS A 36 4.41 4.99 -10.04
C LYS A 36 3.89 4.83 -8.63
N LEU A 37 4.79 4.75 -7.65
CA LEU A 37 4.43 4.62 -6.23
C LEU A 37 4.47 5.95 -5.48
N GLU A 38 5.28 6.88 -5.96
CA GLU A 38 5.55 8.18 -5.35
C GLU A 38 4.27 8.98 -5.06
N PRO A 39 3.27 9.06 -5.96
CA PRO A 39 2.04 9.80 -5.69
C PRO A 39 1.19 9.24 -4.54
N PHE A 40 1.40 7.98 -4.16
CA PHE A 40 0.66 7.36 -3.06
C PHE A 40 1.30 7.63 -1.69
N ILE A 41 2.58 8.02 -1.66
CA ILE A 41 3.30 8.34 -0.42
C ILE A 41 3.04 9.81 -0.09
N THR A 42 2.12 10.07 0.83
CA THR A 42 1.74 11.43 1.22
C THR A 42 2.45 11.90 2.48
N ASN A 43 2.97 10.97 3.29
CA ASN A 43 3.63 11.29 4.56
C ASN A 43 4.82 10.36 4.78
N GLU A 44 5.87 10.91 5.39
CA GLU A 44 6.99 10.15 5.92
C GLU A 44 7.23 10.56 7.36
N LEU A 45 7.30 9.59 8.27
CA LEU A 45 7.50 9.82 9.68
C LEU A 45 8.57 8.87 10.22
N PRO A 46 9.32 9.27 11.27
CA PRO A 46 10.17 8.33 11.98
C PRO A 46 9.32 7.32 12.77
N PHE A 47 9.78 6.08 12.94
CA PHE A 47 9.00 5.01 13.55
C PHE A 47 8.52 5.33 14.98
N GLU A 48 9.28 6.15 15.74
CA GLU A 48 8.90 6.58 17.09
C GLU A 48 7.58 7.38 17.12
N LYS A 49 7.16 7.93 15.97
CA LYS A 49 5.91 8.67 15.78
C LYS A 49 4.78 7.82 15.18
N ILE A 50 4.81 6.50 15.38
CA ILE A 50 3.78 5.59 14.86
C ILE A 50 2.34 6.00 15.24
N ASN A 51 2.13 6.54 16.44
CA ASN A 51 0.81 7.00 16.88
C ASN A 51 0.31 8.21 16.09
N ASP A 52 1.22 9.13 15.71
CA ASP A 52 0.88 10.28 14.86
C ASP A 52 0.47 9.78 13.46
N ALA A 53 1.14 8.75 12.94
CA ALA A 53 0.78 8.13 11.66
C ALA A 53 -0.62 7.50 11.68
N PHE A 54 -0.99 6.84 12.79
CA PHE A 54 -2.35 6.34 12.98
C PHE A 54 -3.39 7.47 13.07
N GLN A 55 -3.04 8.60 13.68
CA GLN A 55 -3.94 9.76 13.70
C GLN A 55 -4.15 10.33 12.30
N LEU A 56 -3.09 10.46 11.50
CA LEU A 56 -3.19 10.90 10.10
C LEU A 56 -4.11 9.99 9.26
N LEU A 57 -4.06 8.67 9.49
CA LEU A 57 -4.97 7.71 8.86
C LEU A 57 -6.42 7.94 9.29
N ARG A 58 -6.68 8.08 10.60
CA ARG A 58 -8.04 8.30 11.13
C ARG A 58 -8.65 9.62 10.66
N ASP A 59 -7.83 10.65 10.53
CA ASP A 59 -8.24 11.97 10.06
C ASP A 59 -8.46 12.03 8.54
N GLY A 60 -8.14 10.96 7.80
CA GLY A 60 -8.20 10.95 6.33
C GLY A 60 -7.14 11.84 5.67
N LYS A 61 -6.08 12.21 6.40
CA LYS A 61 -5.00 13.11 5.93
C LYS A 61 -3.83 12.36 5.29
N SER A 62 -3.90 11.04 5.19
CA SER A 62 -2.85 10.21 4.61
C SER A 62 -3.41 9.17 3.64
N LEU A 63 -2.81 9.08 2.45
CA LEU A 63 -3.02 7.94 1.55
C LEU A 63 -2.13 6.78 1.97
N ARG A 64 -0.82 7.02 2.09
CA ARG A 64 0.16 6.12 2.71
C ARG A 64 1.17 6.93 3.50
N CYS A 65 1.50 6.43 4.68
CA CYS A 65 2.58 6.95 5.52
C CYS A 65 3.73 5.94 5.54
N VAL A 66 4.92 6.34 5.11
CA VAL A 66 6.13 5.52 5.24
C VAL A 66 6.76 5.78 6.61
N LEU A 67 7.07 4.71 7.34
CA LEU A 67 7.75 4.79 8.63
C LEU A 67 9.22 4.42 8.51
N GLN A 68 10.10 5.38 8.78
CA GLN A 68 11.54 5.22 8.68
C GLN A 68 12.10 4.63 9.99
N ILE A 69 12.72 3.44 9.89
CA ILE A 69 13.27 2.68 11.04
C ILE A 69 14.73 3.10 11.34
N SER A 70 15.39 3.82 10.44
CA SER A 70 16.85 4.03 10.41
C SER A 70 17.48 4.79 11.59
N LYS A 71 16.69 5.33 12.52
CA LYS A 71 17.23 5.82 13.81
C LYS A 71 17.49 4.71 14.84
N PHE A 72 16.90 3.52 14.63
CA PHE A 72 16.97 2.39 15.55
C PHE A 72 18.13 1.41 15.26
N LEU A 73 18.70 1.47 14.05
CA LEU A 73 19.73 0.53 13.57
C LEU A 73 21.16 1.10 13.58
N LYS A 74 21.37 2.31 14.12
CA LYS A 74 22.72 2.81 14.44
C LYS A 74 23.18 2.19 15.76
N LYS A 75 23.57 0.91 15.70
CA LYS A 75 24.35 0.25 16.75
C LYS A 75 25.65 -0.26 16.13
#